data_AF-A0A934H083-F1
#
_entry.id   AF-A0A934H083-F1
#
_cell.length_a   1.000
_cell.length_b   1.000
_cell.length_c   1.000
_cell.angle_alpha   90.00
_cell.angle_beta   90.00
_cell.angle_gamma   90.00
#
_symmetry.space_group_name_H-M   'P 1'
#
loop_
_entity.id
_entity.type
_entity.pdbx_description
1 polymer ?
#
loop_
_entity_poly.entity_id
_entity_poly.type
_entity_poly.pdbx_seq_one_letter_code
_entity_poly.pdbx_strand_id
1 'polypeptide(L)'
;MPDLNVTIVLPSGGARNAEVPDDVSVRDLLAEFASLLQLPTVGPDGRPMSYRIDSKALGRELKEDETLGAAAIPDGDRLMLTADITAGAVSVADSPRMRRMRADHELMKELAARSDLISFKAISSIPSLPPERYIVTFKCKSIIDVDRQGNPKYGTSHQVEIYLHNQYPQRWPGMKWMTPIWHPNINHLNGSVCIDAAWWTASRSLDRLVIMLGEMLQWKNFHDDPTKPPFPWDPEAARWSREYRQKNPNAFPLDQRELMRPERVKLTSSAAEAAPKVSLFEKAKSKIKLK
;
A
#
# COMPACT_ATOMS: atom_id res chain seq x y z
N MET A 1 -10.34 -24.28 -11.50
CA MET A 1 -9.47 -23.69 -10.47
C MET A 1 -9.68 -24.52 -9.23
N PRO A 2 -8.84 -25.52 -8.97
CA PRO A 2 -8.91 -26.27 -7.73
C PRO A 2 -8.09 -25.53 -6.68
N ASP A 3 -8.76 -25.03 -5.65
CA ASP A 3 -8.04 -24.68 -4.44
C ASP A 3 -7.59 -25.98 -3.75
N LEU A 4 -6.34 -26.02 -3.30
CA LEU A 4 -5.76 -27.15 -2.58
C LEU A 4 -5.86 -26.90 -1.08
N ASN A 5 -6.33 -27.89 -0.33
CA ASN A 5 -6.29 -27.86 1.12
C ASN A 5 -4.89 -28.27 1.56
N VAL A 6 -4.16 -27.38 2.21
CA VAL A 6 -2.81 -27.66 2.71
C VAL A 6 -2.68 -27.29 4.18
N THR A 7 -1.75 -27.93 4.86
CA THR A 7 -1.33 -27.55 6.21
C THR A 7 -0.02 -26.77 6.14
N ILE A 8 -0.06 -25.47 6.43
CA ILE A 8 1.12 -24.63 6.54
C ILE A 8 1.74 -24.80 7.92
N VAL A 9 2.97 -25.31 8.00
CA VAL A 9 3.74 -25.44 9.23
C VAL A 9 4.67 -24.22 9.35
N LEU A 10 4.54 -23.49 10.45
CA LEU A 10 5.27 -22.25 10.71
C LEU A 10 6.69 -22.53 11.23
N PRO A 11 7.65 -21.61 11.02
CA PRO A 11 8.99 -21.73 11.60
C PRO A 11 9.01 -21.83 13.14
N SER A 12 7.98 -21.29 13.81
CA SER A 12 7.81 -21.34 15.26
C SER A 12 7.24 -22.68 15.78
N GLY A 13 6.95 -23.63 14.88
CA GLY A 13 6.44 -24.97 15.22
C GLY A 13 4.91 -25.11 15.22
N GLY A 14 4.16 -24.01 15.08
CA GLY A 14 2.70 -24.06 14.90
C GLY A 14 2.29 -24.54 13.50
N ALA A 15 1.04 -24.95 13.31
CA ALA A 15 0.51 -25.29 12.00
C ALA A 15 -0.89 -24.68 11.79
N ARG A 16 -1.23 -24.33 10.55
CA ARG A 16 -2.54 -23.81 10.15
C ARG A 16 -2.99 -24.46 8.86
N ASN A 17 -4.27 -24.81 8.78
CA ASN A 17 -4.87 -25.24 7.52
C ASN A 17 -5.20 -24.00 6.68
N ALA A 18 -4.94 -24.10 5.39
CA ALA A 18 -5.24 -23.06 4.42
C ALA A 18 -5.73 -23.70 3.12
N GLU A 19 -6.67 -23.03 2.48
CA GLU A 19 -7.10 -23.31 1.11
C GLU A 19 -6.31 -22.36 0.21
N VAL A 20 -5.54 -22.92 -0.73
CA VAL A 20 -4.50 -22.20 -1.48
C VAL A 20 -4.65 -22.49 -2.97
N PRO A 21 -4.65 -21.46 -3.83
CA PRO A 21 -4.73 -21.65 -5.28
C PRO A 21 -3.49 -22.39 -5.80
N ASP A 22 -3.69 -23.32 -6.73
CA ASP A 22 -2.62 -24.19 -7.26
C ASP A 22 -1.84 -23.60 -8.45
N ASP A 23 -2.31 -22.50 -9.01
CA ASP A 23 -1.76 -21.82 -10.18
C ASP A 23 -0.91 -20.58 -9.85
N VAL A 24 -0.90 -20.16 -8.58
CA VAL A 24 -0.06 -19.06 -8.11
C VAL A 24 1.37 -19.55 -7.86
N SER A 25 2.36 -18.75 -8.26
CA SER A 25 3.77 -19.10 -8.05
C SER A 25 4.12 -19.17 -6.56
N VAL A 26 5.03 -20.06 -6.20
CA VAL A 26 5.49 -20.25 -4.81
C VAL A 26 6.08 -18.96 -4.25
N ARG A 27 6.79 -18.17 -5.06
CA ARG A 27 7.27 -16.82 -4.69
C ARG A 27 6.14 -15.93 -4.17
N ASP A 28 5.01 -16.00 -4.84
CA ASP A 28 3.88 -15.12 -4.60
C ASP A 28 3.07 -15.60 -3.39
N LEU A 29 2.90 -16.92 -3.27
CA LEU A 29 2.35 -17.58 -2.10
C LEU A 29 3.17 -17.28 -0.85
N LEU A 30 4.50 -17.33 -0.93
CA LEU A 30 5.41 -16.98 0.17
C LEU A 30 5.22 -15.54 0.65
N ALA A 31 4.99 -14.60 -0.28
CA ALA A 31 4.72 -13.21 0.07
C ALA A 31 3.37 -13.06 0.81
N GLU A 32 2.33 -13.73 0.32
CA GLU A 32 1.01 -13.75 0.97
C GLU A 32 1.06 -14.43 2.33
N PHE A 33 1.73 -15.58 2.46
CA PHE A 33 1.89 -16.26 3.74
C PHE A 33 2.69 -15.42 4.74
N ALA A 34 3.80 -14.81 4.33
CA ALA A 34 4.56 -13.92 5.21
C ALA A 34 3.69 -12.76 5.71
N SER A 35 2.80 -12.24 4.87
CA SER A 35 1.86 -11.18 5.22
C SER A 35 0.74 -11.65 6.16
N LEU A 36 -0.02 -12.67 5.75
CA LEU A 36 -1.17 -13.21 6.50
C LEU A 36 -0.77 -13.82 7.85
N LEU A 37 0.38 -14.47 7.89
CA LEU A 37 0.91 -15.15 9.08
C LEU A 37 1.83 -14.24 9.89
N GLN A 38 2.08 -13.01 9.42
CA GLN A 38 2.87 -11.99 10.11
C GLN A 38 4.29 -12.46 10.46
N LEU A 39 4.93 -13.16 9.52
CA LEU A 39 6.25 -13.76 9.74
C LEU A 39 7.36 -12.70 9.70
N PRO A 40 8.36 -12.74 10.59
CA PRO A 40 9.45 -11.76 10.63
C PRO A 40 10.19 -11.57 9.30
N THR A 41 10.33 -10.34 8.82
CA THR A 41 11.15 -10.07 7.62
C THR A 41 12.63 -9.82 7.92
N VAL A 42 12.95 -9.67 9.19
CA VAL A 42 14.32 -9.48 9.69
C VAL A 42 14.56 -10.42 10.85
N GLY A 43 15.69 -11.12 10.81
CA GLY A 43 16.16 -12.00 11.86
C GLY A 43 16.59 -11.25 13.12
N PRO A 44 16.80 -11.97 14.24
CA PRO A 44 17.23 -11.38 15.51
C PRO A 44 18.62 -10.72 15.43
N ASP A 45 19.42 -11.09 14.43
CA ASP A 45 20.72 -10.51 14.09
C ASP A 45 20.60 -9.26 13.19
N GLY A 46 19.38 -8.81 12.89
CA GLY A 46 19.12 -7.66 12.04
C GLY A 46 19.26 -7.95 10.54
N ARG A 47 19.44 -9.21 10.12
CA ARG A 47 19.58 -9.58 8.70
C ARG A 47 18.23 -9.87 8.04
N PRO A 48 18.03 -9.55 6.75
CA PRO A 48 16.83 -9.95 6.03
C PRO A 48 16.65 -11.46 6.12
N MET A 49 15.44 -11.88 6.46
CA MET A 49 15.07 -13.28 6.60
C MET A 49 14.17 -13.63 5.42
N SER A 50 14.61 -14.50 4.52
CA SER A 50 13.74 -15.05 3.48
C SER A 50 13.03 -16.30 4.00
N TYR A 51 12.00 -16.74 3.30
CA TYR A 51 11.29 -17.98 3.61
C TYR A 51 11.30 -18.88 2.38
N ARG A 52 11.47 -20.18 2.60
CA ARG A 52 11.22 -21.21 1.60
C ARG A 52 10.11 -22.15 2.05
N ILE A 53 9.52 -22.86 1.10
CA ILE A 53 8.50 -23.88 1.36
C ILE A 53 9.10 -25.25 1.02
N ASP A 54 9.05 -26.17 1.97
CA ASP A 54 9.37 -27.57 1.77
C ASP A 54 8.07 -28.40 1.76
N SER A 55 7.84 -29.20 0.73
CA SER A 55 6.71 -30.14 0.69
C SER A 55 7.08 -31.42 1.43
N LYS A 56 6.27 -31.81 2.42
CA LYS A 56 6.49 -33.06 3.14
C LYS A 56 6.21 -34.28 2.27
N ALA A 57 5.16 -34.23 1.44
CA ALA A 57 4.82 -35.35 0.55
C ALA A 57 5.87 -35.56 -0.54
N LEU A 58 6.40 -34.49 -1.14
CA LEU A 58 7.44 -34.58 -2.18
C LEU A 58 8.85 -34.75 -1.61
N GLY A 59 9.06 -34.41 -0.33
CA GLY A 59 10.36 -34.53 0.33
C GLY A 59 11.42 -33.57 -0.22
N ARG A 60 11.00 -32.44 -0.81
CA ARG A 60 11.89 -31.43 -1.41
C ARG A 60 11.39 -30.01 -1.19
N GLU A 61 12.31 -29.07 -1.31
CA GLU A 61 12.02 -27.64 -1.43
C GLU A 61 11.24 -27.35 -2.72
N LEU A 62 10.29 -26.42 -2.61
CA LEU A 62 9.61 -25.85 -3.75
C LEU A 62 10.33 -24.61 -4.28
N LYS A 63 10.58 -24.57 -5.59
CA LYS A 63 11.22 -23.45 -6.27
C LYS A 63 10.29 -22.25 -6.37
N GLU A 64 10.83 -21.06 -6.23
CA GLU A 64 10.06 -19.82 -6.28
C GLU A 64 9.23 -19.62 -7.56
N ASP A 65 9.69 -20.12 -8.71
CA ASP A 65 9.06 -19.98 -10.02
C ASP A 65 8.05 -21.09 -10.36
N GLU A 66 7.92 -22.13 -9.53
CA GLU A 66 6.91 -23.17 -9.73
C GLU A 66 5.57 -22.81 -9.07
N THR A 67 4.48 -23.47 -9.49
CA THR A 67 3.17 -23.39 -8.83
C THR A 67 2.88 -24.72 -8.12
N LEU A 68 1.94 -24.75 -7.16
CA LEU A 68 1.61 -26.00 -6.46
C LEU A 68 1.09 -27.08 -7.42
N GLY A 69 0.28 -26.68 -8.41
CA GLY A 69 -0.23 -27.57 -9.46
C GLY A 69 0.87 -28.08 -10.38
N ALA A 70 1.81 -27.22 -10.80
CA ALA A 70 2.95 -27.63 -11.63
C ALA A 70 3.91 -28.57 -10.88
N ALA A 71 4.06 -28.38 -9.57
CA ALA A 71 4.80 -29.27 -8.69
C ALA A 71 4.05 -30.57 -8.35
N ALA A 72 2.78 -30.69 -8.74
CA ALA A 72 1.87 -31.79 -8.41
C ALA A 72 1.73 -32.04 -6.90
N ILE A 73 1.53 -30.96 -6.13
CA ILE A 73 1.31 -31.04 -4.68
C ILE A 73 -0.02 -31.76 -4.41
N PRO A 74 -0.01 -32.81 -3.57
CA PRO A 74 -1.24 -33.52 -3.24
C PRO A 74 -2.12 -32.71 -2.28
N ASP A 75 -3.43 -32.88 -2.40
CA ASP A 75 -4.38 -32.34 -1.43
C ASP A 75 -4.11 -32.92 -0.03
N GLY A 76 -4.15 -32.06 0.98
CA GLY A 76 -3.80 -32.37 2.36
C GLY A 76 -2.30 -32.34 2.70
N ASP A 77 -1.42 -31.95 1.78
CA ASP A 77 0.02 -31.91 2.06
C ASP A 77 0.39 -30.92 3.19
N ARG A 78 1.52 -31.20 3.84
CA ARG A 78 2.12 -30.31 4.85
C ARG A 78 3.26 -29.53 4.21
N LEU A 79 3.04 -28.24 4.03
CA LEU A 79 4.02 -27.30 3.52
C LEU A 79 4.76 -26.65 4.69
N MET A 80 6.05 -26.95 4.83
CA MET A 80 6.89 -26.43 5.91
C MET A 80 7.53 -25.11 5.49
N LEU A 81 7.26 -24.05 6.24
CA LEU A 81 7.95 -22.78 6.07
C LEU A 81 9.23 -22.77 6.88
N THR A 82 10.35 -22.59 6.20
CA THR A 82 11.69 -22.51 6.79
C THR A 82 12.28 -21.13 6.56
N ALA A 83 12.83 -20.51 7.60
CA ALA A 83 13.54 -19.23 7.51
C ALA A 83 14.96 -19.44 6.98
N ASP A 84 15.34 -18.69 5.95
CA ASP A 84 16.71 -18.62 5.43
C ASP A 84 17.36 -17.29 5.81
N ILE A 85 18.51 -17.37 6.46
CA ILE A 85 19.35 -16.21 6.79
C ILE A 85 20.42 -16.11 5.70
N THR A 86 20.26 -15.17 4.77
CA THR A 86 21.21 -14.99 3.67
C THR A 86 22.58 -14.50 4.19
N ALA A 87 23.64 -15.28 3.99
CA ALA A 87 25.02 -14.88 4.29
C ALA A 87 25.66 -14.21 3.06
N GLY A 88 25.98 -12.91 3.14
CA GLY A 88 26.68 -12.17 2.08
C GLY A 88 26.52 -10.65 2.24
N ALA A 89 27.55 -9.98 2.76
CA ALA A 89 27.45 -8.64 3.34
C ALA A 89 27.55 -7.50 2.32
N VAL A 90 26.42 -6.87 2.02
CA VAL A 90 26.32 -5.40 2.11
C VAL A 90 25.81 -5.12 3.52
N SER A 91 26.33 -4.11 4.22
CA SER A 91 25.73 -3.65 5.48
C SER A 91 24.22 -3.54 5.27
N VAL A 92 23.42 -4.24 6.09
CA VAL A 92 21.96 -4.33 5.90
C VAL A 92 21.34 -2.94 5.96
N ALA A 93 21.95 -2.02 6.72
CA ALA A 93 21.60 -0.61 6.73
C ALA A 93 21.67 0.05 5.33
N ASP A 94 22.41 -0.53 4.38
CA ASP A 94 22.66 -0.01 3.05
C ASP A 94 22.00 -0.86 1.94
N SER A 95 21.13 -1.83 2.29
CA SER A 95 20.37 -2.54 1.26
C SER A 95 19.37 -1.59 0.56
N PRO A 96 19.08 -1.79 -0.74
CA PRO A 96 18.07 -0.98 -1.44
C PRO A 96 16.71 -0.95 -0.73
N ARG A 97 16.25 -2.09 -0.20
CA ARG A 97 15.00 -2.18 0.58
C ARG A 97 15.08 -1.33 1.85
N MET A 98 16.19 -1.36 2.57
CA MET A 98 16.31 -0.62 3.83
C MET A 98 16.40 0.89 3.58
N ARG A 99 17.13 1.32 2.55
CA ARG A 99 17.10 2.73 2.10
C ARG A 99 15.68 3.15 1.72
N ARG A 100 14.97 2.29 1.01
CA ARG A 100 13.59 2.53 0.61
C ARG A 100 12.66 2.69 1.81
N MET A 101 12.66 1.73 2.75
CA MET A 101 11.81 1.78 3.94
C MET A 101 12.10 2.99 4.82
N ARG A 102 13.37 3.42 4.94
CA ARG A 102 13.70 4.67 5.63
C ARG A 102 13.09 5.88 4.93
N ALA A 103 13.26 5.97 3.61
CA ALA A 103 12.70 7.06 2.83
C ALA A 103 11.16 7.11 2.95
N ASP A 104 10.49 5.96 2.84
CA ASP A 104 9.05 5.85 3.05
C ASP A 104 8.62 6.25 4.47
N HIS A 105 9.41 5.87 5.49
CA HIS A 105 9.12 6.27 6.86
C HIS A 105 9.21 7.79 7.06
N GLU A 106 10.20 8.46 6.46
CA GLU A 106 10.29 9.92 6.46
C GLU A 106 9.09 10.56 5.76
N LEU A 107 8.69 10.04 4.58
CA LEU A 107 7.52 10.52 3.85
C LEU A 107 6.22 10.30 4.63
N MET A 108 6.07 9.18 5.34
CA MET A 108 4.94 8.92 6.23
C MET A 108 4.88 9.93 7.38
N LYS A 109 6.01 10.26 8.00
CA LYS A 109 6.07 11.32 9.03
C LYS A 109 5.69 12.68 8.45
N GLU A 110 6.15 13.02 7.26
CA GLU A 110 5.76 14.26 6.59
C GLU A 110 4.25 14.29 6.29
N LEU A 111 3.70 13.19 5.77
CA LEU A 111 2.27 13.02 5.53
C LEU A 111 1.45 13.29 6.80
N ALA A 112 1.79 12.64 7.91
CA ALA A 112 1.11 12.84 9.18
C ALA A 112 1.28 14.27 9.72
N ALA A 113 2.45 14.88 9.56
CA ALA A 113 2.69 16.26 9.95
C ALA A 113 1.89 17.27 9.10
N ARG A 114 1.54 16.90 7.86
CA ARG A 114 0.80 17.75 6.92
C ARG A 114 -0.69 17.44 6.85
N SER A 115 -1.18 16.43 7.55
CA SER A 115 -2.58 16.02 7.54
C SER A 115 -3.24 16.23 8.91
N ASP A 116 -4.46 16.77 8.91
CA ASP A 116 -5.33 16.72 10.09
C ASP A 116 -6.21 15.45 10.09
N LEU A 117 -6.19 14.68 8.99
CA LEU A 117 -7.04 13.52 8.75
C LEU A 117 -6.30 12.19 8.83
N ILE A 118 -4.97 12.18 8.70
CA ILE A 118 -4.15 10.98 8.64
C ILE A 118 -3.16 11.02 9.80
N SER A 119 -3.11 9.92 10.55
CA SER A 119 -2.08 9.68 11.57
C SER A 119 -1.68 8.21 11.51
N PHE A 120 -0.54 7.83 12.08
CA PHE A 120 -0.13 6.43 12.12
C PHE A 120 0.65 6.09 13.38
N LYS A 121 0.64 4.80 13.72
CA LYS A 121 1.56 4.18 14.67
C LYS A 121 2.51 3.26 13.90
N ALA A 122 3.81 3.53 13.98
CA ALA A 122 4.83 2.64 13.48
C ALA A 122 5.15 1.55 14.51
N ILE A 123 5.30 0.31 14.04
CA ILE A 123 5.69 -0.84 14.85
C ILE A 123 6.98 -1.39 14.24
N SER A 124 8.06 -1.35 15.03
CA SER A 124 9.35 -1.96 14.70
C SER A 124 9.70 -2.98 15.77
N SER A 125 10.16 -4.16 15.35
CA SER A 125 10.72 -5.18 16.23
C SER A 125 12.10 -4.77 16.76
N ILE A 126 12.82 -3.92 16.03
CA ILE A 126 14.18 -3.50 16.34
C ILE A 126 14.27 -1.96 16.24
N PRO A 127 14.52 -1.23 17.35
CA PRO A 127 14.50 0.24 17.36
C PRO A 127 15.45 0.92 16.36
N SER A 128 16.56 0.28 15.99
CA SER A 128 17.54 0.82 15.05
C SER A 128 17.18 0.62 13.57
N LEU A 129 16.08 -0.09 13.27
CA LEU A 129 15.63 -0.40 11.91
C LEU A 129 14.33 0.35 11.58
N PRO A 130 14.12 0.71 10.29
CA PRO A 130 12.87 1.28 9.83
C PRO A 130 11.69 0.34 10.14
N PRO A 131 10.50 0.87 10.47
CA PRO A 131 9.33 0.06 10.79
C PRO A 131 8.87 -0.76 9.60
N GLU A 132 8.48 -2.00 9.87
CA GLU A 132 7.91 -2.92 8.88
C GLU A 132 6.37 -2.85 8.89
N ARG A 133 5.78 -2.38 10.00
CA ARG A 133 4.34 -2.35 10.18
C ARG A 133 3.85 -0.97 10.58
N TYR A 134 2.73 -0.57 9.99
CA TYR A 134 2.07 0.70 10.23
C TYR A 134 0.60 0.45 10.51
N ILE A 135 0.08 0.99 11.61
CA ILE A 135 -1.36 1.12 11.83
C ILE A 135 -1.72 2.55 11.46
N VAL A 136 -2.31 2.75 10.29
CA VAL A 136 -2.74 4.05 9.81
C VAL A 136 -4.18 4.31 10.26
N THR A 137 -4.44 5.50 10.79
CA THR A 137 -5.76 5.96 11.21
C THR A 137 -6.20 7.13 10.35
N PHE A 138 -7.38 6.99 9.74
CA PHE A 138 -8.04 8.02 8.93
C PHE A 138 -9.22 8.62 9.69
N LYS A 139 -9.36 9.95 9.65
CA LYS A 139 -10.44 10.73 10.27
C LYS A 139 -11.40 11.33 9.23
N CYS A 140 -11.90 10.53 8.31
CA CYS A 140 -12.80 10.96 7.23
C CYS A 140 -14.14 10.24 7.27
N LYS A 141 -15.20 10.92 6.80
CA LYS A 141 -16.52 10.31 6.68
C LYS A 141 -16.49 9.25 5.59
N SER A 142 -16.84 8.02 5.96
CA SER A 142 -17.03 6.90 5.04
C SER A 142 -18.22 6.04 5.47
N ILE A 143 -18.51 4.99 4.71
CA ILE A 143 -19.63 4.06 4.97
C ILE A 143 -19.08 2.85 5.69
N ILE A 144 -19.68 2.52 6.83
CA ILE A 144 -19.25 1.40 7.66
C ILE A 144 -20.15 0.18 7.54
N ASP A 145 -21.40 0.39 7.09
CA ASP A 145 -22.44 -0.63 6.98
C ASP A 145 -23.65 -0.05 6.21
N VAL A 146 -24.61 -0.88 5.84
CA VAL A 146 -25.88 -0.51 5.20
C VAL A 146 -27.03 -1.12 5.99
N ASP A 147 -28.11 -0.36 6.21
CA ASP A 147 -29.30 -0.89 6.88
C ASP A 147 -30.15 -1.79 5.96
N ARG A 148 -31.19 -2.42 6.51
CA ARG A 148 -32.09 -3.31 5.75
C ARG A 148 -32.86 -2.60 4.63
N GLN A 149 -32.94 -1.28 4.67
CA GLN A 149 -33.60 -0.45 3.67
C GLN A 149 -32.62 0.04 2.59
N GLY A 150 -31.33 -0.28 2.70
CA GLY A 150 -30.30 0.14 1.76
C GLY A 150 -29.71 1.52 2.08
N ASN A 151 -30.00 2.11 3.25
CA ASN A 151 -29.41 3.39 3.63
C ASN A 151 -28.02 3.20 4.25
N PRO A 152 -27.05 4.05 3.90
CA PRO A 152 -25.71 3.97 4.43
C PRO A 152 -25.64 4.39 5.90
N LYS A 153 -24.90 3.61 6.71
CA LYS A 153 -24.43 4.01 8.03
C LYS A 153 -23.02 4.59 7.91
N TYR A 154 -22.80 5.72 8.54
CA TYR A 154 -21.54 6.46 8.42
C TYR A 154 -20.64 6.28 9.64
N GLY A 155 -19.33 6.22 9.39
CA GLY A 155 -18.29 6.30 10.41
C GLY A 155 -17.21 7.29 10.01
N THR A 156 -16.47 7.80 11.00
CA THR A 156 -15.47 8.87 10.80
C THR A 156 -14.06 8.50 11.21
N SER A 157 -13.85 7.31 11.78
CA SER A 157 -12.55 6.83 12.24
C SER A 157 -12.30 5.43 11.71
N HIS A 158 -11.28 5.28 10.87
CA HIS A 158 -10.97 4.03 10.18
C HIS A 158 -9.52 3.65 10.39
N GLN A 159 -9.23 2.36 10.47
CA GLN A 159 -7.86 1.87 10.62
C GLN A 159 -7.52 0.79 9.60
N VAL A 160 -6.31 0.87 9.09
CA VAL A 160 -5.70 -0.16 8.23
C VAL A 160 -4.31 -0.49 8.77
N GLU A 161 -4.02 -1.78 8.82
CA GLU A 161 -2.68 -2.28 9.01
C GLU A 161 -1.98 -2.42 7.66
N ILE A 162 -0.77 -1.88 7.56
CA ILE A 162 0.10 -2.01 6.39
C ILE A 162 1.38 -2.74 6.82
N TYR A 163 1.75 -3.76 6.05
CA TYR A 163 2.94 -4.57 6.27
C TYR A 163 3.90 -4.55 5.07
N LEU A 164 5.13 -4.12 5.32
CA LEU A 164 6.22 -4.05 4.36
C LEU A 164 7.00 -5.36 4.37
N HIS A 165 6.50 -6.38 3.69
CA HIS A 165 7.15 -7.69 3.62
C HIS A 165 8.51 -7.66 2.86
N ASN A 166 9.16 -8.82 2.71
CA ASN A 166 10.51 -8.93 2.16
C ASN A 166 10.66 -8.48 0.70
N GLN A 167 9.60 -8.62 -0.08
CA GLN A 167 9.61 -8.25 -1.50
C GLN A 167 9.15 -6.81 -1.71
N TYR A 168 8.87 -6.05 -0.65
CA TYR A 168 8.67 -4.62 -0.76
C TYR A 168 9.98 -3.92 -1.15
N PRO A 169 10.01 -2.97 -2.11
CA PRO A 169 8.86 -2.38 -2.82
C PRO A 169 8.52 -3.02 -4.18
N GLN A 170 9.22 -4.08 -4.59
CA GLN A 170 8.97 -4.77 -5.86
C GLN A 170 7.52 -5.30 -5.92
N ARG A 171 7.03 -5.80 -4.79
CA ARG A 171 5.63 -6.07 -4.52
C ARG A 171 5.00 -4.98 -3.66
N TRP A 172 3.69 -4.79 -3.82
CA TRP A 172 2.92 -3.87 -2.98
C TRP A 172 2.87 -4.35 -1.53
N PRO A 173 2.69 -3.44 -0.56
CA PRO A 173 2.53 -3.82 0.84
C PRO A 173 1.32 -4.74 1.07
N GLY A 174 1.44 -5.61 2.08
CA GLY A 174 0.28 -6.30 2.63
C GLY A 174 -0.62 -5.30 3.35
N MET A 175 -1.94 -5.42 3.18
CA MET A 175 -2.92 -4.50 3.77
C MET A 175 -4.09 -5.25 4.40
N LYS A 176 -4.45 -4.86 5.62
CA LYS A 176 -5.62 -5.37 6.32
C LYS A 176 -6.41 -4.26 6.97
N TRP A 177 -7.62 -4.04 6.47
CA TRP A 177 -8.59 -3.14 7.06
C TRP A 177 -9.06 -3.69 8.41
N MET A 178 -9.07 -2.84 9.44
CA MET A 178 -9.28 -3.25 10.83
C MET A 178 -10.63 -2.82 11.40
N THR A 179 -11.27 -1.81 10.81
CA THR A 179 -12.55 -1.25 11.28
C THR A 179 -13.70 -1.66 10.35
N PRO A 180 -14.96 -1.65 10.81
CA PRO A 180 -16.11 -1.83 9.92
C PRO A 180 -16.04 -0.88 8.72
N ILE A 181 -16.31 -1.42 7.54
CA ILE A 181 -16.22 -0.70 6.27
C ILE A 181 -17.19 -1.31 5.26
N TRP A 182 -17.78 -0.46 4.43
CA TRP A 182 -18.60 -0.87 3.31
C TRP A 182 -18.07 -0.15 2.07
N HIS A 183 -17.25 -0.83 1.26
CA HIS A 183 -16.58 -0.23 0.11
C HIS A 183 -16.32 -1.30 -0.97
N PRO A 184 -16.54 -1.02 -2.27
CA PRO A 184 -16.43 -2.03 -3.34
C PRO A 184 -15.03 -2.63 -3.50
N ASN A 185 -13.98 -1.98 -3.00
CA ASN A 185 -12.59 -2.47 -3.10
C ASN A 185 -11.98 -2.87 -1.75
N ILE A 186 -12.79 -2.93 -0.69
CA ILE A 186 -12.36 -3.41 0.63
C ILE A 186 -13.40 -4.41 1.12
N ASN A 187 -13.00 -5.65 1.33
CA ASN A 187 -13.93 -6.70 1.71
C ASN A 187 -14.46 -6.47 3.13
N HIS A 188 -15.77 -6.31 3.28
CA HIS A 188 -16.40 -5.97 4.55
C HIS A 188 -16.34 -7.10 5.60
N LEU A 189 -16.12 -8.36 5.18
CA LEU A 189 -16.11 -9.52 6.06
C LEU A 189 -14.72 -9.81 6.65
N ASN A 190 -13.67 -9.74 5.83
CA ASN A 190 -12.32 -10.13 6.23
C ASN A 190 -11.30 -8.97 6.25
N GLY A 191 -11.68 -7.80 5.75
CA GLY A 191 -10.85 -6.59 5.72
C GLY A 191 -9.72 -6.62 4.68
N SER A 192 -9.70 -7.59 3.76
CA SER A 192 -8.72 -7.57 2.66
C SER A 192 -8.97 -6.38 1.75
N VAL A 193 -7.88 -5.73 1.34
CA VAL A 193 -7.90 -4.50 0.54
C VAL A 193 -7.39 -4.84 -0.85
N CYS A 194 -8.20 -4.57 -1.87
CA CYS A 194 -7.76 -4.63 -3.25
C CYS A 194 -7.47 -3.22 -3.74
N ILE A 195 -6.23 -3.02 -4.16
CA ILE A 195 -5.84 -1.86 -4.95
C ILE A 195 -5.60 -2.38 -6.36
N ASP A 196 -5.96 -1.58 -7.38
CA ASP A 196 -5.66 -1.93 -8.77
C ASP A 196 -4.19 -2.34 -8.91
N ALA A 197 -3.93 -3.57 -9.37
CA ALA A 197 -2.58 -4.10 -9.50
C ALA A 197 -1.72 -3.23 -10.44
N ALA A 198 -2.34 -2.58 -11.45
CA ALA A 198 -1.65 -1.66 -12.35
C ALA A 198 -1.31 -0.32 -11.66
N TRP A 199 -1.96 -0.01 -10.54
CA TRP A 199 -1.69 1.22 -9.79
C TRP A 199 -0.39 1.12 -8.99
N TRP A 200 0.06 -0.05 -8.53
CA TRP A 200 1.34 -0.14 -7.81
C TRP A 200 2.53 -0.22 -8.75
N THR A 201 3.56 0.58 -8.47
CA THR A 201 4.89 0.43 -9.06
C THR A 201 5.91 0.60 -7.94
N ALA A 202 7.06 -0.07 -8.05
CA ALA A 202 8.14 0.08 -7.06
C ALA A 202 8.64 1.54 -6.92
N SER A 203 8.29 2.44 -7.85
CA SER A 203 8.56 3.88 -7.78
C SER A 203 7.57 4.69 -6.94
N ARG A 204 6.35 4.20 -6.70
CA ARG A 204 5.37 4.87 -5.83
C ARG A 204 5.72 4.64 -4.37
N SER A 205 5.68 5.70 -3.58
CA SER A 205 6.03 5.71 -2.16
C SER A 205 4.86 5.30 -1.25
N LEU A 206 5.17 4.92 -0.02
CA LEU A 206 4.17 4.48 0.96
C LEU A 206 3.16 5.57 1.31
N ASP A 207 3.58 6.83 1.41
CA ASP A 207 2.67 7.97 1.65
C ASP A 207 1.63 8.12 0.54
N ARG A 208 2.02 7.85 -0.72
CA ARG A 208 1.10 7.92 -1.87
C ARG A 208 0.06 6.81 -1.81
N LEU A 209 0.45 5.61 -1.38
CA LEU A 209 -0.50 4.54 -1.09
C LEU A 209 -1.49 4.98 -0.01
N VAL A 210 -1.01 5.56 1.10
CA VAL A 210 -1.88 6.01 2.19
C VAL A 210 -2.83 7.13 1.76
N ILE A 211 -2.39 8.07 0.93
CA ILE A 211 -3.27 9.09 0.33
C ILE A 211 -4.37 8.42 -0.50
N MET A 212 -4.01 7.49 -1.38
CA MET A 212 -4.96 6.78 -2.22
C MET A 212 -5.98 5.99 -1.39
N LEU A 213 -5.56 5.31 -0.31
CA LEU A 213 -6.47 4.66 0.64
C LEU A 213 -7.43 5.66 1.31
N GLY A 214 -6.95 6.86 1.62
CA GLY A 214 -7.79 7.96 2.09
C GLY A 214 -8.84 8.37 1.04
N GLU A 215 -8.45 8.47 -0.23
CA GLU A 215 -9.37 8.81 -1.34
C GLU A 215 -10.43 7.72 -1.56
N MET A 216 -10.08 6.45 -1.35
CA MET A 216 -11.06 5.35 -1.31
C MET A 216 -12.08 5.58 -0.21
N LEU A 217 -11.65 5.91 1.01
CA LEU A 217 -12.57 6.21 2.11
C LEU A 217 -13.49 7.40 1.85
N GLN A 218 -12.99 8.41 1.13
CA GLN A 218 -13.79 9.56 0.71
C GLN A 218 -14.74 9.24 -0.45
N TRP A 219 -14.70 8.02 -0.99
CA TRP A 219 -15.41 7.61 -2.20
C TRP A 219 -15.05 8.47 -3.42
N LYS A 220 -13.80 8.95 -3.48
CA LYS A 220 -13.22 9.62 -4.66
C LYS A 220 -12.59 8.62 -5.62
N ASN A 221 -12.06 7.52 -5.10
CA ASN A 221 -11.40 6.48 -5.86
C ASN A 221 -11.99 5.11 -5.52
N PHE A 222 -12.86 4.58 -6.39
CA PHE A 222 -13.48 3.28 -6.20
C PHE A 222 -13.87 2.64 -7.53
N HIS A 223 -13.94 1.33 -7.57
CA HIS A 223 -14.31 0.54 -8.75
C HIS A 223 -15.38 -0.47 -8.38
N ASP A 224 -16.59 -0.28 -8.89
CA ASP A 224 -17.78 -1.08 -8.56
C ASP A 224 -18.46 -1.71 -9.79
N ASP A 225 -17.86 -1.54 -10.98
CA ASP A 225 -18.29 -2.16 -12.22
C ASP A 225 -17.75 -3.60 -12.28
N PRO A 226 -18.62 -4.62 -12.20
CA PRO A 226 -18.19 -6.02 -12.25
C PRO A 226 -17.82 -6.47 -13.68
N THR A 227 -18.01 -5.62 -14.69
CA THR A 227 -17.79 -5.97 -16.10
C THR A 227 -16.43 -5.54 -16.63
N LYS A 228 -15.68 -4.74 -15.86
CA LYS A 228 -14.41 -4.16 -16.32
C LYS A 228 -13.37 -4.16 -15.19
N PRO A 229 -12.10 -4.47 -15.50
CA PRO A 229 -11.04 -4.27 -14.54
C PRO A 229 -10.82 -2.76 -14.27
N PRO A 230 -10.45 -2.38 -13.04
CA PRO A 230 -10.21 -3.27 -11.90
C PRO A 230 -11.54 -3.70 -11.28
N PHE A 231 -11.72 -5.00 -11.09
CA PHE A 231 -12.98 -5.56 -10.61
C PHE A 231 -13.22 -5.22 -9.13
N PRO A 232 -14.49 -5.08 -8.71
CA PRO A 232 -14.81 -4.93 -7.30
C PRO A 232 -14.35 -6.15 -6.50
N TRP A 233 -13.75 -5.86 -5.36
CA TRP A 233 -13.32 -6.86 -4.39
C TRP A 233 -14.46 -7.31 -3.48
N ASP A 234 -15.40 -6.40 -3.24
CA ASP A 234 -16.60 -6.64 -2.47
C ASP A 234 -17.83 -6.54 -3.40
N PRO A 235 -18.37 -7.67 -3.89
CA PRO A 235 -19.46 -7.66 -4.86
C PRO A 235 -20.78 -7.13 -4.27
N GLU A 236 -20.97 -7.25 -2.95
CA GLU A 236 -22.16 -6.74 -2.27
C GLU A 236 -22.11 -5.22 -2.16
N ALA A 237 -20.99 -4.67 -1.66
CA ALA A 237 -20.80 -3.24 -1.58
C ALA A 237 -20.80 -2.58 -2.97
N ALA A 238 -20.26 -3.25 -3.99
CA ALA A 238 -20.30 -2.78 -5.36
C ALA A 238 -21.72 -2.73 -5.93
N ARG A 239 -22.51 -3.80 -5.76
CA ARG A 239 -23.91 -3.82 -6.19
C ARG A 239 -24.72 -2.71 -5.51
N TRP A 240 -24.61 -2.63 -4.19
CA TRP A 240 -25.27 -1.58 -3.40
C TRP A 240 -24.89 -0.20 -3.92
N SER A 241 -23.61 0.07 -4.15
CA SER A 241 -23.15 1.39 -4.56
C SER A 241 -23.73 1.84 -5.89
N ARG A 242 -23.79 0.94 -6.89
CA ARG A 242 -24.41 1.23 -8.17
C ARG A 242 -25.91 1.53 -8.05
N GLU A 243 -26.64 0.72 -7.29
CA GLU A 243 -28.08 0.90 -7.07
C GLU A 243 -28.37 2.19 -6.27
N TYR A 244 -27.56 2.47 -5.26
CA TYR A 244 -27.68 3.67 -4.43
C TYR A 244 -27.45 4.94 -5.25
N ARG A 245 -26.44 4.95 -6.15
CA ARG A 245 -26.16 6.09 -7.03
C ARG A 245 -27.24 6.34 -8.08
N GLN A 246 -27.95 5.32 -8.55
CA GLN A 246 -29.09 5.52 -9.46
C GLN A 246 -30.18 6.39 -8.82
N LYS A 247 -30.38 6.24 -7.50
CA LYS A 247 -31.35 7.03 -6.72
C LYS A 247 -30.74 8.32 -6.17
N ASN A 248 -29.42 8.34 -5.96
CA ASN A 248 -28.67 9.44 -5.34
C ASN A 248 -27.45 9.78 -6.21
N PRO A 249 -27.63 10.44 -7.37
CA PRO A 249 -26.56 10.64 -8.34
C PRO A 249 -25.38 11.47 -7.80
N ASN A 250 -25.61 12.30 -6.79
CA ASN A 250 -24.62 13.16 -6.15
C ASN A 250 -24.16 12.63 -4.78
N ALA A 251 -24.31 11.33 -4.52
CA ALA A 251 -23.98 10.73 -3.22
C ALA A 251 -22.48 10.82 -2.87
N PHE A 252 -21.60 10.84 -3.87
CA PHE A 252 -20.15 10.80 -3.68
C PHE A 252 -19.45 11.99 -4.34
N PRO A 253 -18.29 12.43 -3.82
CA PRO A 253 -17.58 11.91 -2.65
C PRO A 253 -18.25 12.25 -1.31
N LEU A 254 -18.02 11.42 -0.28
CA LEU A 254 -18.63 11.58 1.05
C LEU A 254 -17.95 12.64 1.92
N ASP A 255 -16.68 12.90 1.65
CA ASP A 255 -15.86 13.86 2.37
C ASP A 255 -14.97 14.58 1.35
N GLN A 256 -15.14 15.89 1.25
CA GLN A 256 -14.44 16.71 0.27
C GLN A 256 -13.17 17.36 0.84
N ARG A 257 -12.89 17.20 2.14
CA ARG A 257 -11.69 17.77 2.75
C ARG A 257 -10.44 17.19 2.08
N GLU A 258 -9.45 18.05 1.85
CA GLU A 258 -8.16 17.59 1.35
C GLU A 258 -7.45 16.76 2.41
N LEU A 259 -6.89 15.62 2.00
CA LEU A 259 -6.14 14.73 2.90
C LEU A 259 -4.83 15.37 3.36
N MET A 260 -4.32 16.33 2.60
CA MET A 260 -3.09 17.06 2.87
C MET A 260 -3.35 18.55 2.90
N ARG A 261 -2.76 19.24 3.87
CA ARG A 261 -2.77 20.69 3.88
C ARG A 261 -1.90 21.24 2.75
N PRO A 262 -2.33 22.34 2.10
CA PRO A 262 -1.49 23.06 1.15
C PRO A 262 -0.14 23.41 1.78
N GLU A 263 0.93 23.27 1.00
CA GLU A 263 2.26 23.65 1.45
C GLU A 263 2.28 25.16 1.69
N ARG A 264 2.65 25.59 2.90
CA ARG A 264 2.82 27.02 3.18
C ARG A 264 4.09 27.49 2.47
N VAL A 265 3.95 27.92 1.22
CA VAL A 265 5.02 28.63 0.52
C VAL A 265 5.19 29.96 1.25
N LYS A 266 6.28 30.11 2.00
CA LYS A 266 6.74 31.44 2.41
C LYS A 266 7.16 32.15 1.13
N LEU A 267 6.24 32.89 0.52
CA LEU A 267 6.59 33.94 -0.43
C LEU A 267 7.40 34.95 0.36
N THR A 268 8.72 34.81 0.34
CA THR A 268 9.59 35.93 0.64
C THR A 268 9.26 36.98 -0.40
N SER A 269 8.55 38.03 -0.02
CA SER A 269 8.47 39.22 -0.86
C SER A 269 9.91 39.73 -0.97
N SER A 270 10.61 39.39 -2.06
CA SER A 270 11.81 40.15 -2.39
C SER A 270 11.32 41.58 -2.57
N ALA A 271 11.79 42.49 -1.72
CA ALA A 271 11.61 43.91 -1.96
C ALA A 271 11.99 44.17 -3.42
N ALA A 272 11.10 44.83 -4.16
CA ALA A 272 11.29 45.13 -5.56
C ALA A 272 12.67 45.79 -5.74
N GLU A 273 13.61 45.03 -6.30
CA GLU A 273 14.92 45.56 -6.65
C GLU A 273 14.66 46.61 -7.73
N ALA A 274 15.08 47.84 -7.45
CA ALA A 274 14.78 48.99 -8.29
C ALA A 274 15.23 48.70 -9.73
N ALA A 275 14.31 48.89 -10.68
CA ALA A 275 14.57 48.70 -12.11
C ALA A 275 15.87 49.42 -12.51
N PRO A 276 16.72 48.80 -13.36
CA PRO A 276 17.98 49.40 -13.75
C PRO A 276 17.70 50.69 -14.53
N LYS A 277 18.27 51.80 -14.05
CA LYS A 277 18.20 53.09 -14.76
C LYS A 277 18.96 52.95 -16.08
N VAL A 278 18.22 52.89 -17.19
CA VAL A 278 18.78 52.98 -18.53
C VAL A 278 19.32 54.40 -18.74
N SER A 279 20.65 54.54 -18.76
CA SER A 279 21.32 55.77 -19.18
C SER A 279 21.26 55.89 -20.70
N LEU A 280 20.39 56.77 -21.20
CA LEU A 280 20.40 57.18 -22.61
C LEU A 280 21.67 57.98 -22.89
N PHE A 281 22.59 57.41 -23.66
CA PHE A 281 23.71 58.15 -24.23
C PHE A 281 23.19 59.29 -25.12
N GLU A 282 23.54 60.53 -24.79
CA GLU A 282 23.31 61.70 -25.63
C GLU A 282 24.06 61.54 -26.97
N LYS A 283 23.30 61.58 -28.08
CA LYS A 283 23.85 61.64 -29.44
C LYS A 283 24.62 62.95 -29.63
N ALA A 284 25.94 62.84 -29.76
CA ALA A 284 26.78 63.92 -30.26
C ALA A 284 26.36 64.30 -31.70
N LYS A 285 26.01 65.57 -31.89
CA LYS A 285 25.69 66.18 -33.20
C LYS A 285 26.98 66.28 -34.03
N SER A 286 27.07 65.54 -35.15
CA SER A 286 28.03 65.90 -36.20
C SER A 286 27.31 66.63 -37.34
N LYS A 287 27.72 67.88 -37.55
CA LYS A 287 27.39 68.69 -38.71
C LYS A 287 28.31 68.25 -39.85
N ILE A 288 27.76 67.86 -41.00
CA ILE A 288 28.51 67.81 -42.26
C ILE A 288 27.72 68.61 -43.30
N LYS A 289 28.36 69.66 -43.80
CA LYS A 289 27.90 70.54 -44.87
C LYS A 289 28.06 69.85 -46.22
N LEU A 290 27.08 70.01 -47.10
CA LEU A 290 27.20 69.70 -48.53
C LEU A 290 28.13 70.68 -49.26
N LYS A 291 28.89 70.15 -50.22
CA LYS A 291 28.96 70.66 -51.59
C LYS A 291 28.85 69.49 -52.54
#